data_AF-A0A8I0FN98-F1
#
_entry.id   AF-A0A8I0FN98-F1
#
_cell.length_a   1.000
_cell.length_b   1.000
_cell.length_c   1.000
_cell.angle_alpha   90.00
_cell.angle_beta   90.00
_cell.angle_gamma   90.00
#
_symmetry.space_group_name_H-M   'P 1'
#
loop_
_entity.id
_entity.type
_entity.pdbx_description
1 polymer ?
#
loop_
_entity_poly.entity_id
_entity_poly.type
_entity_poly.pdbx_seq_one_letter_code
_entity_poly.pdbx_strand_id
1 'polypeptide(L)'
;MPLPKSKSEAIKIGSIIYKDGTTCINGHKGPRYVSSGCVICAIFKAKKRDPLDKKKKKEKTQKILKSISRVCKRRLCENIFTPKKRKDQVFCSVRCSDLQGKEDWKKRNWEKYKASENVRKKKRYRSDPAYAKKKREKSKKFYHSFSDEEKFQINKIKREKEDPIKRKNYHRKYQNWRNKEDINHRLAGSLRARIRAAIKRDKTTKSFSTMKLVGCTIEELKKHLESQFDKKMNWQNYGIWHVDHIIPVTAFNLSDSEQQKECFHFTNLQPLWGTENLRKSNKY
;
A
#
# COMPACT_ATOMS: atom_id res chain seq x y z
N MET A 1 -16.01 -62.19 -6.52
CA MET A 1 -16.70 -61.93 -5.24
C MET A 1 -18.19 -62.29 -5.39
N PRO A 2 -18.78 -63.03 -4.44
CA PRO A 2 -20.21 -63.30 -4.44
C PRO A 2 -21.01 -61.99 -4.30
N LEU A 3 -22.13 -61.88 -5.02
CA LEU A 3 -23.03 -60.74 -4.89
C LEU A 3 -23.75 -60.79 -3.53
N PRO A 4 -24.05 -59.64 -2.91
CA PRO A 4 -24.86 -59.57 -1.70
C PRO A 4 -26.21 -60.27 -1.91
N LYS A 5 -26.67 -60.99 -0.89
CA LYS A 5 -27.89 -61.81 -0.96
C LYS A 5 -29.16 -61.00 -0.73
N SER A 6 -29.03 -59.74 -0.33
CA SER A 6 -30.16 -58.84 -0.11
C SER A 6 -29.83 -57.39 -0.47
N LYS A 7 -30.87 -56.58 -0.68
CA LYS A 7 -30.72 -55.14 -0.93
C LYS A 7 -30.09 -54.41 0.25
N SER A 8 -30.45 -54.77 1.48
CA SER A 8 -29.93 -54.14 2.71
C SER A 8 -28.43 -54.44 2.89
N GLU A 9 -28.01 -55.67 2.61
CA GLU A 9 -26.61 -56.07 2.63
C GLU A 9 -25.81 -55.31 1.56
N ALA A 10 -26.34 -55.18 0.34
CA ALA A 10 -25.70 -54.39 -0.71
C ALA A 10 -25.54 -52.91 -0.33
N ILE A 11 -26.53 -52.29 0.31
CA ILE A 11 -26.43 -50.91 0.80
C ILE A 11 -25.33 -50.78 1.85
N LYS A 12 -25.24 -51.72 2.80
CA LYS A 12 -24.23 -51.69 3.88
C LYS A 12 -22.81 -51.75 3.34
N ILE A 13 -22.57 -52.53 2.29
CA ILE A 13 -21.23 -52.66 1.67
C ILE A 13 -21.00 -51.69 0.50
N GLY A 14 -21.94 -50.78 0.21
CA GLY A 14 -21.85 -49.83 -0.90
C GLY A 14 -21.95 -50.47 -2.30
N SER A 15 -22.46 -51.69 -2.41
CA SER A 15 -22.67 -52.35 -3.71
C SER A 15 -23.92 -51.80 -4.40
N ILE A 16 -23.81 -51.56 -5.71
CA ILE A 16 -24.93 -51.10 -6.55
C ILE A 16 -25.86 -52.25 -7.00
N ILE A 17 -25.46 -53.51 -6.82
CA ILE A 17 -26.16 -54.72 -7.28
C ILE A 17 -26.22 -55.78 -6.17
N TYR A 18 -27.33 -56.51 -6.11
CA TYR A 18 -27.54 -57.68 -5.23
C TYR A 18 -28.23 -58.83 -5.98
N LYS A 19 -28.24 -60.03 -5.41
CA LYS A 19 -28.94 -61.20 -5.95
C LYS A 19 -29.63 -61.96 -4.81
N ASP A 20 -30.93 -61.76 -4.69
CA ASP A 20 -31.80 -62.33 -3.65
C ASP A 20 -32.56 -63.59 -4.09
N GLY A 21 -32.29 -64.07 -5.32
CA GLY A 21 -32.98 -65.24 -5.88
C GLY A 21 -34.43 -64.98 -6.33
N THR A 22 -34.95 -63.77 -6.15
CA THR A 22 -36.31 -63.41 -6.56
C THR A 22 -36.43 -63.32 -8.08
N THR A 23 -37.56 -63.81 -8.60
CA THR A 23 -37.87 -63.71 -10.03
C THR A 23 -38.50 -62.34 -10.30
N CYS A 24 -38.04 -61.63 -11.33
CA CYS A 24 -38.70 -60.39 -11.73
C CYS A 24 -39.99 -60.64 -12.53
N ILE A 25 -40.78 -59.59 -12.76
CA ILE A 25 -42.07 -59.66 -13.49
C ILE A 25 -41.96 -60.25 -14.90
N ASN A 26 -40.77 -60.18 -15.51
CA ASN A 26 -40.50 -60.75 -16.84
C ASN A 26 -39.82 -62.14 -16.75
N GLY A 27 -39.88 -62.82 -15.60
CA GLY A 27 -39.36 -64.17 -15.43
C GLY A 27 -37.85 -64.31 -15.18
N HIS A 28 -37.07 -63.24 -15.18
CA HIS A 28 -35.62 -63.36 -14.96
C HIS A 28 -35.26 -63.57 -13.48
N LYS A 29 -34.48 -64.63 -13.19
CA LYS A 29 -33.81 -64.87 -11.91
C LYS A 29 -32.34 -64.42 -12.00
N GLY A 30 -32.07 -63.17 -11.68
CA GLY A 30 -30.75 -62.57 -11.88
C GLY A 30 -30.48 -61.39 -10.96
N PRO A 31 -29.30 -60.76 -11.09
CA PRO A 31 -28.95 -59.60 -10.29
C PRO A 31 -29.96 -58.45 -10.45
N ARG A 32 -30.15 -57.69 -9.37
CA ARG A 32 -31.04 -56.53 -9.28
C ARG A 32 -30.23 -55.32 -8.82
N TYR A 33 -30.53 -54.15 -9.34
CA TYR A 33 -29.89 -52.92 -8.87
C TYR A 33 -30.44 -52.52 -7.50
N VAL A 34 -29.66 -51.86 -6.66
CA VAL A 34 -30.19 -51.31 -5.40
C VAL A 34 -31.19 -50.18 -5.67
N SER A 35 -30.90 -49.35 -6.67
CA SER A 35 -31.71 -48.20 -7.09
C SER A 35 -32.84 -48.53 -8.06
N SER A 36 -32.78 -49.67 -8.76
CA SER A 36 -33.76 -50.03 -9.79
C SER A 36 -34.01 -51.53 -9.82
N GLY A 37 -34.94 -52.01 -10.65
CA GLY A 37 -35.34 -53.41 -10.67
C GLY A 37 -34.29 -54.39 -11.23
N CYS A 38 -34.77 -55.38 -11.98
CA CYS A 38 -33.92 -56.42 -12.58
C CYS A 38 -32.91 -55.83 -13.58
N VAL A 39 -31.63 -56.20 -13.41
CA VAL A 39 -30.54 -55.78 -14.30
C VAL A 39 -30.76 -56.30 -15.71
N ILE A 40 -31.17 -57.56 -15.85
CA ILE A 40 -31.42 -58.20 -17.14
C ILE A 40 -32.54 -57.47 -17.90
N CYS A 41 -33.64 -57.13 -17.21
CA CYS A 41 -34.70 -56.30 -17.80
C CYS A 41 -34.19 -54.93 -18.26
N ALA A 42 -33.33 -54.28 -17.47
CA ALA A 42 -32.74 -52.99 -17.84
C ALA A 42 -31.85 -53.12 -19.10
N ILE A 43 -31.05 -54.19 -19.21
CA ILE A 43 -30.23 -54.51 -20.38
C ILE A 43 -31.11 -54.77 -21.60
N PHE A 44 -32.15 -55.60 -21.49
CA PHE A 44 -33.07 -55.83 -22.60
C PHE A 44 -33.80 -54.55 -23.03
N LYS A 45 -34.27 -53.74 -22.08
CA LYS A 45 -34.83 -52.41 -22.38
C LYS A 45 -33.82 -51.50 -23.07
N ALA A 46 -32.54 -51.53 -22.65
CA ALA A 46 -31.49 -50.75 -23.28
C ALA A 46 -31.13 -51.24 -24.69
N LYS A 47 -31.15 -52.56 -24.93
CA LYS A 47 -30.95 -53.18 -26.25
C LYS A 47 -32.14 -52.94 -27.19
N LYS A 48 -33.37 -52.94 -26.67
CA LYS A 48 -34.61 -52.56 -27.40
C LYS A 48 -34.74 -51.06 -27.67
N ARG A 49 -33.85 -50.19 -27.15
CA ARG A 49 -33.85 -48.77 -27.54
C ARG A 49 -33.40 -48.67 -28.99
N ASP A 50 -34.39 -48.59 -29.87
CA ASP A 50 -34.23 -48.59 -31.31
C ASP A 50 -33.31 -47.44 -31.77
N PRO A 51 -32.34 -47.66 -32.68
CA PRO A 51 -31.58 -46.60 -33.33
C PRO A 51 -32.46 -45.47 -33.91
N LEU A 52 -33.65 -45.80 -34.43
CA LEU A 52 -34.68 -44.88 -34.88
C LEU A 52 -35.22 -44.00 -33.76
N ASP A 53 -35.39 -44.51 -32.53
CA ASP A 53 -35.81 -43.71 -31.38
C ASP A 53 -34.74 -42.71 -30.94
N LYS A 54 -33.46 -43.10 -31.03
CA LYS A 54 -32.34 -42.17 -30.81
C LYS A 54 -32.32 -41.07 -31.88
N LYS A 55 -32.55 -41.44 -33.15
CA LYS A 55 -32.64 -40.50 -34.27
C LYS A 55 -33.81 -39.52 -34.08
N LYS A 56 -35.01 -40.01 -33.80
CA LYS A 56 -36.21 -39.21 -33.50
C LYS A 56 -35.99 -38.23 -32.35
N LYS A 57 -35.31 -38.65 -31.27
CA LYS A 57 -34.97 -37.75 -30.15
C LYS A 57 -33.96 -36.66 -30.55
N LYS A 58 -32.96 -37.00 -31.36
CA LYS A 58 -31.98 -36.04 -31.88
C LYS A 58 -32.64 -35.02 -32.80
N GLU A 59 -33.50 -35.46 -33.71
CA GLU A 59 -34.30 -34.60 -34.60
C GLU A 59 -35.23 -33.69 -33.81
N LYS A 60 -35.97 -34.22 -32.82
CA LYS A 60 -36.81 -33.43 -31.92
C LYS A 60 -35.99 -32.36 -31.19
N THR A 61 -34.80 -32.71 -30.70
CA THR A 61 -33.90 -31.76 -30.04
C THR A 61 -33.42 -30.69 -31.00
N GLN A 62 -33.02 -31.06 -32.22
CA GLN A 62 -32.56 -30.12 -33.24
C GLN A 62 -33.66 -29.14 -33.67
N LYS A 63 -34.91 -29.62 -33.81
CA LYS A 63 -36.07 -28.77 -34.08
C LYS A 63 -36.25 -27.72 -32.98
N ILE A 64 -36.16 -28.13 -31.72
CA ILE A 64 -36.28 -27.21 -30.58
C ILE A 64 -35.11 -26.22 -30.51
N LEU A 65 -33.88 -26.66 -30.78
CA LEU A 65 -32.74 -25.75 -30.79
C LEU A 65 -32.88 -24.68 -31.89
N LYS A 66 -33.33 -25.08 -33.09
CA LYS A 66 -33.58 -24.16 -34.22
C LYS A 66 -34.70 -23.16 -33.96
N SER A 67 -35.69 -23.50 -33.12
CA SER A 67 -36.79 -22.59 -32.77
C SER A 67 -36.41 -21.56 -31.70
N ILE A 68 -35.21 -21.63 -31.11
CA ILE A 68 -34.77 -20.73 -30.06
C ILE A 68 -33.82 -19.68 -30.64
N SER A 69 -34.09 -18.42 -30.35
CA SER A 69 -33.19 -17.29 -30.62
C SER A 69 -32.91 -16.56 -29.30
N ARG A 70 -31.65 -16.22 -29.03
CA ARG A 70 -31.22 -15.58 -27.77
C ARG A 70 -30.19 -14.50 -28.02
N VAL A 71 -30.24 -13.43 -27.23
CA VAL A 71 -29.16 -12.45 -27.14
C VAL A 71 -28.03 -13.05 -26.30
N CYS A 72 -26.78 -12.85 -26.72
CA CYS A 72 -25.61 -13.26 -25.95
C CYS A 72 -25.58 -12.56 -24.59
N LYS A 73 -25.38 -13.31 -23.50
CA LYS A 73 -25.31 -12.77 -22.13
C LYS A 73 -24.04 -11.94 -21.86
N ARG A 74 -23.05 -11.96 -22.75
CA ARG A 74 -21.83 -11.18 -22.57
C ARG A 74 -22.14 -9.70 -22.77
N ARG A 75 -21.80 -8.84 -21.80
CA ARG A 75 -22.15 -7.41 -21.80
C ARG A 75 -21.78 -6.65 -23.09
N LEU A 76 -20.64 -6.98 -23.69
CA LEU A 76 -20.11 -6.33 -24.90
C LEU A 76 -20.38 -7.16 -26.18
N CYS A 77 -21.43 -7.97 -26.18
CA CYS A 77 -21.80 -8.80 -27.32
C CYS A 77 -23.32 -8.74 -27.53
N GLU A 78 -23.74 -8.08 -28.59
CA GLU A 78 -25.15 -7.91 -28.94
C GLU A 78 -25.64 -9.01 -29.90
N ASN A 79 -24.79 -9.99 -30.19
CA ASN A 79 -25.12 -11.04 -31.15
C ASN A 79 -26.33 -11.85 -30.67
N ILE A 80 -27.34 -11.88 -31.53
CA ILE A 80 -28.44 -12.82 -31.46
C ILE A 80 -27.97 -14.15 -32.05
N PHE A 81 -28.20 -15.26 -31.35
CA PHE A 81 -27.72 -16.58 -31.76
C PHE A 81 -28.74 -17.69 -31.48
N THR A 82 -28.65 -18.74 -32.28
CA THR A 82 -29.37 -19.99 -32.08
C THR A 82 -28.49 -20.95 -31.27
N PRO A 83 -28.97 -21.50 -30.13
CA PRO A 83 -28.24 -22.48 -29.35
C PRO A 83 -27.82 -23.72 -30.17
N LYS A 84 -26.55 -24.14 -30.06
CA LYS A 84 -26.00 -25.23 -30.89
C LYS A 84 -26.04 -26.59 -30.19
N LYS A 85 -25.78 -26.62 -28.87
CA LYS A 85 -25.60 -27.87 -28.11
C LYS A 85 -26.70 -28.11 -27.08
N ARG A 86 -27.13 -27.07 -26.37
CA ARG A 86 -28.09 -27.17 -25.27
C ARG A 86 -29.04 -25.98 -25.28
N LYS A 87 -30.29 -26.20 -24.86
CA LYS A 87 -31.31 -25.15 -24.84
C LYS A 87 -30.99 -24.02 -23.86
N ASP A 88 -30.22 -24.30 -22.81
CA ASP A 88 -29.79 -23.35 -21.78
C ASP A 88 -28.56 -22.53 -22.18
N GLN A 89 -28.01 -22.71 -23.38
CA GLN A 89 -26.86 -21.92 -23.85
C GLN A 89 -27.20 -20.42 -23.81
N VAL A 90 -26.38 -19.65 -23.09
CA VAL A 90 -26.55 -18.19 -22.93
C VAL A 90 -25.49 -17.36 -23.64
N PHE A 91 -24.42 -18.00 -24.15
CA PHE A 91 -23.35 -17.33 -24.88
C PHE A 91 -23.32 -17.79 -26.33
N CYS A 92 -23.11 -16.84 -27.26
CA CYS A 92 -23.02 -17.14 -28.70
C CYS A 92 -21.79 -17.97 -29.06
N SER A 93 -20.73 -17.91 -28.23
CA SER A 93 -19.46 -18.60 -28.44
C SER A 93 -18.78 -18.95 -27.12
N VAL A 94 -17.87 -19.93 -27.16
CA VAL A 94 -16.99 -20.29 -26.04
C VAL A 94 -16.18 -19.06 -25.59
N ARG A 95 -15.63 -18.30 -26.55
CA ARG A 95 -14.92 -17.05 -26.30
C ARG A 95 -15.75 -16.05 -25.48
N CYS A 96 -17.04 -15.89 -25.78
CA CYS A 96 -17.89 -14.97 -25.01
C CYS A 96 -18.13 -15.47 -23.58
N SER A 97 -18.30 -16.78 -23.40
CA SER A 97 -18.37 -17.41 -22.08
C SER A 97 -17.09 -17.18 -21.28
N ASP A 98 -15.92 -17.38 -21.89
CA ASP A 98 -14.62 -17.25 -21.20
C ASP A 98 -14.32 -15.80 -20.81
N LEU A 99 -14.59 -14.85 -21.70
CA LEU A 99 -14.38 -13.44 -21.42
C LEU A 99 -15.30 -12.95 -20.29
N GLN A 100 -16.58 -13.34 -20.33
CA GLN A 100 -17.51 -13.01 -19.25
C GLN A 100 -17.08 -13.68 -17.93
N GLY A 101 -16.68 -14.95 -17.98
CA GLY A 101 -16.19 -15.68 -16.81
C GLY A 101 -14.96 -15.03 -16.18
N LYS A 102 -14.01 -14.51 -16.99
CA LYS A 102 -12.86 -13.75 -16.51
C LYS A 102 -13.28 -12.45 -15.82
N GLU A 103 -14.22 -11.70 -16.39
CA GLU A 103 -14.75 -10.49 -15.77
C GLU A 103 -15.47 -10.79 -14.45
N ASP A 104 -16.30 -11.82 -14.42
CA ASP A 104 -17.05 -12.23 -13.23
C ASP A 104 -16.12 -12.75 -12.14
N TRP A 105 -15.05 -13.44 -12.52
CA TRP A 105 -13.98 -13.82 -11.59
C TRP A 105 -13.29 -12.59 -11.00
N LYS A 106 -12.94 -11.59 -11.83
CA LYS A 106 -12.33 -10.34 -11.34
C LYS A 106 -13.23 -9.58 -10.38
N LYS A 107 -14.54 -9.52 -10.66
CA LYS A 107 -15.52 -8.87 -9.77
C LYS A 107 -15.60 -9.59 -8.42
N ARG A 108 -15.74 -10.92 -8.44
CA ARG A 108 -15.79 -11.74 -7.21
C ARG A 108 -14.48 -11.73 -6.42
N ASN A 109 -13.34 -11.59 -7.10
CA ASN A 109 -12.01 -11.62 -6.50
C ASN A 109 -11.30 -10.27 -6.62
N TRP A 110 -12.05 -9.17 -6.51
CA TRP A 110 -11.54 -7.82 -6.79
C TRP A 110 -10.29 -7.47 -5.99
N GLU A 111 -10.27 -7.79 -4.70
CA GLU A 111 -9.12 -7.49 -3.83
C GLU A 111 -7.86 -8.24 -4.27
N LYS A 112 -7.96 -9.55 -4.53
CA LYS A 112 -6.85 -10.38 -5.02
C LYS A 112 -6.34 -9.90 -6.37
N TYR A 113 -7.25 -9.58 -7.29
CA TYR A 113 -6.91 -9.03 -8.60
C TYR A 113 -6.21 -7.67 -8.47
N LYS A 114 -6.75 -6.76 -7.64
CA LYS A 114 -6.19 -5.43 -7.38
C LYS A 114 -4.79 -5.53 -6.78
N ALA A 115 -4.57 -6.43 -5.83
CA ALA A 115 -3.26 -6.67 -5.23
C ALA A 115 -2.23 -7.13 -6.27
N SER A 116 -2.58 -8.15 -7.07
CA SER A 116 -1.73 -8.65 -8.16
C SER A 116 -1.39 -7.55 -9.19
N GLU A 117 -2.41 -6.77 -9.60
CA GLU A 117 -2.20 -5.65 -10.52
C GLU A 117 -1.31 -4.55 -9.94
N ASN A 118 -1.42 -4.27 -8.64
CA ASN A 118 -0.56 -3.30 -7.98
C ASN A 118 0.90 -3.76 -7.97
N VAL A 119 1.16 -5.04 -7.70
CA VAL A 119 2.50 -5.63 -7.77
C VAL A 119 3.06 -5.48 -9.19
N ARG A 120 2.29 -5.86 -10.21
CA ARG A 120 2.70 -5.74 -11.61
C ARG A 120 3.00 -4.30 -12.01
N LYS A 121 2.14 -3.35 -11.62
CA LYS A 121 2.35 -1.91 -11.88
C LYS A 121 3.59 -1.38 -11.17
N LYS A 122 3.84 -1.79 -9.93
CA LYS A 122 5.02 -1.39 -9.16
C LYS A 122 6.31 -1.94 -9.77
N LYS A 123 6.30 -3.19 -10.22
CA LYS A 123 7.41 -3.79 -10.96
C LYS A 123 7.68 -2.99 -12.24
N ARG A 124 6.65 -2.71 -13.04
CA ARG A 124 6.78 -1.92 -14.26
C ARG A 124 7.31 -0.51 -13.99
N TYR A 125 6.81 0.17 -12.96
CA TYR A 125 7.30 1.50 -12.59
C TYR A 125 8.81 1.52 -12.26
N ARG A 126 9.34 0.43 -11.70
CA ARG A 126 10.77 0.30 -11.40
C ARG A 126 11.60 -0.06 -12.62
N SER A 127 11.06 -0.92 -13.51
CA SER A 127 11.82 -1.48 -14.63
C SER A 127 11.72 -0.69 -15.94
N ASP A 128 10.69 0.14 -16.12
CA ASP A 128 10.39 0.87 -17.35
C ASP A 128 10.46 2.38 -17.09
N PRO A 129 11.60 3.04 -17.38
CA PRO A 129 11.79 4.47 -17.14
C PRO A 129 10.79 5.36 -17.88
N ALA A 130 10.39 4.98 -19.10
CA ALA A 130 9.42 5.74 -19.89
C ALA A 130 8.03 5.70 -19.24
N TYR A 131 7.60 4.53 -18.76
CA TYR A 131 6.38 4.40 -17.96
C TYR A 131 6.46 5.21 -16.66
N ALA A 132 7.60 5.15 -15.96
CA ALA A 132 7.81 5.92 -14.74
C ALA A 132 7.76 7.44 -14.98
N LYS A 133 8.37 7.92 -16.07
CA LYS A 133 8.33 9.33 -16.50
C LYS A 133 6.89 9.76 -16.80
N LYS A 134 6.18 9.01 -17.64
CA LYS A 134 4.77 9.27 -17.97
C LYS A 134 3.88 9.34 -16.72
N LYS A 135 4.12 8.48 -15.73
CA LYS A 135 3.38 8.49 -14.46
C LYS A 135 3.71 9.71 -13.59
N ARG A 136 4.98 10.09 -13.50
CA ARG A 136 5.41 11.31 -12.78
C ARG A 136 4.83 12.56 -13.41
N GLU A 137 4.91 12.70 -14.73
CA GLU A 137 4.34 13.82 -15.47
C GLU A 137 2.83 13.94 -15.27
N LYS A 138 2.10 12.82 -15.34
CA LYS A 138 0.67 12.81 -15.06
C LYS A 138 0.37 13.27 -13.63
N SER A 139 1.12 12.77 -12.64
CA SER A 139 0.97 13.17 -11.24
C SER A 139 1.30 14.64 -11.03
N LYS A 140 2.33 15.16 -11.70
CA LYS A 140 2.73 16.56 -11.65
C LYS A 140 1.64 17.45 -12.24
N LYS A 141 1.14 17.14 -13.44
CA LYS A 141 0.03 17.87 -14.08
C LYS A 141 -1.22 17.90 -13.19
N PHE A 142 -1.57 16.76 -12.59
CA PHE A 142 -2.68 16.67 -11.65
C PHE A 142 -2.46 17.49 -10.38
N TYR A 143 -1.25 17.48 -9.81
CA TYR A 143 -0.95 18.31 -8.64
C TYR A 143 -1.03 19.82 -8.95
N HIS A 144 -0.55 20.23 -10.12
CA HIS A 144 -0.58 21.64 -10.54
C HIS A 144 -1.93 22.09 -11.11
N SER A 145 -2.87 21.18 -11.39
CA SER A 145 -4.24 21.57 -11.75
C SER A 145 -5.07 22.02 -10.55
N PHE A 146 -4.58 21.80 -9.32
CA PHE A 146 -5.23 22.27 -8.11
C PHE A 146 -4.89 23.74 -7.81
N SER A 147 -5.86 24.43 -7.22
CA SER A 147 -5.65 25.70 -6.52
C SER A 147 -4.74 25.53 -5.29
N ASP A 148 -4.23 26.62 -4.76
CA ASP A 148 -3.35 26.57 -3.60
C ASP A 148 -4.08 26.14 -2.33
N GLU A 149 -5.37 26.48 -2.20
CA GLU A 149 -6.21 26.02 -1.09
C GLU A 149 -6.42 24.49 -1.15
N GLU A 150 -6.71 23.94 -2.32
CA GLU A 150 -6.84 22.49 -2.48
C GLU A 150 -5.53 21.76 -2.18
N LYS A 151 -4.39 22.30 -2.65
CA LYS A 151 -3.06 21.76 -2.30
C LYS A 151 -2.84 21.79 -0.78
N PHE A 152 -3.23 22.88 -0.12
CA PHE A 152 -3.11 23.02 1.32
C PHE A 152 -3.94 21.95 2.05
N GLN A 153 -5.20 21.76 1.68
CA GLN A 153 -6.08 20.76 2.28
C GLN A 153 -5.58 19.33 2.06
N ILE A 154 -5.15 18.99 0.83
CA ILE A 154 -4.55 17.68 0.52
C ILE A 154 -3.32 17.42 1.40
N ASN A 155 -2.44 18.41 1.52
CA ASN A 155 -1.24 18.30 2.36
C ASN A 155 -1.58 18.21 3.85
N LYS A 156 -2.63 18.92 4.31
CA LYS A 156 -3.13 18.84 5.69
C LYS A 156 -3.63 17.44 6.02
N ILE A 157 -4.54 16.89 5.21
CA ILE A 157 -5.08 15.54 5.37
C ILE A 157 -3.95 14.50 5.37
N LYS A 158 -2.95 14.67 4.51
CA LYS A 158 -1.79 13.77 4.47
C LYS A 158 -0.98 13.82 5.76
N ARG A 159 -0.75 15.02 6.32
CA ARG A 159 -0.06 15.20 7.60
C ARG A 159 -0.84 14.61 8.78
N GLU A 160 -2.17 14.69 8.76
CA GLU A 160 -3.04 14.17 9.83
C GLU A 160 -3.15 12.65 9.81
N LYS A 161 -3.11 12.03 8.62
CA LYS A 161 -3.07 10.58 8.47
C LYS A 161 -1.70 9.97 8.82
N GLU A 162 -0.65 10.78 8.81
CA GLU A 162 0.68 10.32 9.15
C GLU A 162 0.81 10.13 10.66
N ASP A 163 1.32 8.97 11.06
CA ASP A 163 1.64 8.68 12.46
C ASP A 163 2.55 9.78 13.05
N PRO A 164 2.09 10.51 14.07
CA PRO A 164 2.84 11.63 14.65
C PRO A 164 4.22 11.21 15.18
N ILE A 165 4.34 9.98 15.71
CA ILE A 165 5.59 9.45 16.25
C ILE A 165 6.56 9.19 15.12
N LYS A 166 6.11 8.58 14.02
CA LYS A 166 6.95 8.35 12.84
C LYS A 166 7.44 9.66 12.24
N ARG A 167 6.56 10.64 12.07
CA ARG A 167 6.91 11.97 11.56
C ARG A 167 7.94 12.67 12.44
N LYS A 168 7.72 12.68 13.76
CA LYS A 168 8.67 13.24 14.74
C LYS A 168 10.03 12.55 14.67
N ASN A 169 10.04 11.22 14.61
CA ASN A 169 11.27 10.44 14.52
C ASN A 169 12.02 10.69 13.21
N TYR A 170 11.31 10.81 12.08
CA TYR A 170 11.89 11.17 10.80
C TYR A 170 12.57 12.54 10.86
N HIS A 171 11.86 13.57 11.33
CA HIS A 171 12.43 14.91 11.45
C HIS A 171 13.63 14.95 12.39
N ARG A 172 13.58 14.26 13.53
CA ARG A 172 14.73 14.15 14.44
C ARG A 172 15.94 13.51 13.76
N LYS A 173 15.75 12.40 13.04
CA LYS A 173 16.83 11.74 12.29
C LYS A 173 17.41 12.64 11.21
N TYR A 174 16.56 13.31 10.44
CA TYR A 174 16.99 14.24 9.39
C TYR A 174 17.79 15.42 9.95
N GLN A 175 17.30 16.04 11.04
CA GLN A 175 17.99 17.14 11.71
C GLN A 175 19.35 16.69 12.27
N ASN A 176 19.41 15.52 12.91
CA ASN A 176 20.66 14.96 13.42
C ASN A 176 21.66 14.66 12.30
N TRP A 177 21.20 14.09 11.17
CA TRP A 177 22.04 13.87 10.00
C TRP A 177 22.56 15.19 9.44
N ARG A 178 21.67 16.18 9.23
CA ARG A 178 22.07 17.47 8.67
C ARG A 178 23.06 18.22 9.56
N ASN A 179 22.86 18.18 10.87
CA ASN A 179 23.77 18.78 11.85
C ASN A 179 25.16 18.12 11.86
N LYS A 180 25.27 16.85 11.45
CA LYS A 180 26.57 16.17 11.32
C LYS A 180 27.27 16.55 10.01
N GLU A 181 26.52 16.57 8.92
CA GLU A 181 27.06 16.88 7.58
C GLU A 181 27.41 18.36 7.40
N ASP A 182 26.75 19.26 8.14
CA ASP A 182 26.93 20.70 7.98
C ASP A 182 26.99 21.42 9.30
N ILE A 183 28.22 21.80 9.59
CA ILE A 183 28.57 22.52 10.79
C ILE A 183 28.01 23.95 10.80
N ASN A 184 27.90 24.61 9.64
CA ASN A 184 27.33 25.95 9.54
C ASN A 184 25.83 25.89 9.88
N HIS A 185 25.12 24.88 9.37
CA HIS A 185 23.71 24.64 9.74
C HIS A 185 23.56 24.38 11.24
N ARG A 186 24.41 23.52 11.81
CA ARG A 186 24.40 23.20 13.23
C ARG A 186 24.70 24.42 14.11
N LEU A 187 25.73 25.19 13.77
CA LEU A 187 26.14 26.40 14.50
C LEU A 187 25.03 27.46 14.44
N ALA A 188 24.50 27.75 13.24
CA ALA A 188 23.41 28.71 13.07
C ALA A 188 22.14 28.27 13.81
N GLY A 189 21.83 26.97 13.79
CA GLY A 189 20.73 26.40 14.56
C GLY A 189 20.89 26.60 16.07
N SER A 190 22.09 26.35 16.58
CA SER A 190 22.45 26.50 18.00
C SER A 190 22.35 27.96 18.46
N LEU A 191 22.87 28.90 17.68
CA LEU A 191 22.78 30.34 17.95
C LEU A 191 21.33 30.82 17.98
N ARG A 192 20.53 30.46 16.96
CA ARG A 192 19.10 30.80 16.92
C ARG A 192 18.36 30.27 18.14
N ALA A 193 18.65 29.04 18.56
CA ALA A 193 18.04 28.44 19.74
C ALA A 193 18.42 29.21 21.01
N ARG A 194 19.70 29.56 21.18
CA ARG A 194 20.18 30.30 22.35
C ARG A 194 19.61 31.71 22.43
N ILE A 195 19.66 32.47 21.33
CA ILE A 195 19.08 33.83 21.28
C ILE A 195 17.58 33.76 21.59
N ARG A 196 16.85 32.79 21.00
CA ARG A 196 15.42 32.62 21.30
C ARG A 196 15.17 32.32 22.78
N ALA A 197 15.99 31.48 23.41
CA ALA A 197 15.86 31.19 24.82
C ALA A 197 16.12 32.44 25.69
N ALA A 198 17.15 33.22 25.36
CA ALA A 198 17.47 34.48 26.03
C ALA A 198 16.32 35.51 25.92
N ILE A 199 15.85 35.77 24.72
CA ILE A 199 14.75 36.72 24.45
C ILE A 199 13.45 36.27 25.15
N LYS A 200 13.14 34.96 25.14
CA LYS A 200 11.96 34.42 25.82
C LYS A 200 12.06 34.55 27.34
N ARG A 201 13.26 34.36 27.91
CA ARG A 201 13.52 34.52 29.36
C ARG A 201 13.18 35.93 29.82
N ASP A 202 13.61 36.95 29.06
CA ASP A 202 13.37 38.36 29.39
C ASP A 202 12.01 38.88 28.92
N LYS A 203 11.19 38.01 28.30
CA LYS A 203 9.85 38.34 27.77
C LYS A 203 9.88 39.49 26.75
N THR A 204 10.98 39.67 26.03
CA THR A 204 11.14 40.72 25.02
C THR A 204 10.95 40.16 23.61
N THR A 205 11.09 41.03 22.61
CA THR A 205 11.08 40.67 21.20
C THR A 205 12.47 40.83 20.61
N LYS A 206 12.78 39.98 19.63
CA LYS A 206 14.07 40.01 18.96
C LYS A 206 14.11 41.16 17.96
N SER A 207 15.01 42.13 18.14
CA SER A 207 15.04 43.35 17.33
C SER A 207 15.49 43.12 15.89
N PHE A 208 16.38 42.14 15.67
CA PHE A 208 16.92 41.85 14.33
C PHE A 208 17.02 40.35 14.02
N SER A 209 17.33 40.02 12.76
CA SER A 209 17.65 38.65 12.38
C SER A 209 18.86 38.14 13.17
N THR A 210 18.96 36.83 13.36
CA THR A 210 20.05 36.25 14.17
C THR A 210 21.43 36.61 13.62
N MET A 211 21.62 36.58 12.29
CA MET A 211 22.91 36.95 11.71
C MET A 211 23.19 38.45 11.85
N LYS A 212 22.16 39.31 11.81
CA LYS A 212 22.31 40.74 12.04
C LYS A 212 22.67 41.08 13.49
N LEU A 213 22.17 40.31 14.46
CA LEU A 213 22.57 40.44 15.88
C LEU A 213 24.00 39.94 16.12
N VAL A 214 24.38 38.84 15.47
CA VAL A 214 25.73 38.30 15.55
C VAL A 214 26.75 39.25 14.90
N GLY A 215 26.35 40.02 13.89
CA GLY A 215 27.21 41.03 13.25
C GLY A 215 28.17 40.49 12.19
N CYS A 216 28.10 39.20 11.85
CA CYS A 216 28.89 38.59 10.79
C CYS A 216 28.14 37.42 10.11
N THR A 217 28.71 36.87 9.04
CA THR A 217 28.23 35.63 8.41
C THR A 217 28.52 34.41 9.28
N ILE A 218 27.89 33.27 8.96
CA ILE A 218 28.10 32.04 9.74
C ILE A 218 29.49 31.48 9.51
N GLU A 219 30.03 31.66 8.31
CA GLU A 219 31.40 31.29 7.93
C GLU A 219 32.44 32.12 8.67
N GLU A 220 32.21 33.43 8.82
CA GLU A 220 33.09 34.31 9.60
C GLU A 220 33.05 33.97 11.09
N LEU A 221 31.86 33.75 11.66
CA LEU A 221 31.74 33.32 13.05
C LEU A 221 32.46 31.99 13.29
N LYS A 222 32.34 31.05 12.34
CA LYS A 222 33.04 29.77 12.40
C LYS A 222 34.54 29.98 12.51
N LYS A 223 35.12 30.82 11.65
CA LYS A 223 36.55 31.16 11.68
C LYS A 223 36.96 31.88 12.98
N HIS A 224 36.13 32.80 13.46
CA HIS A 224 36.36 33.52 14.71
C HIS A 224 36.39 32.59 15.93
N LEU A 225 35.52 31.58 15.97
CA LEU A 225 35.53 30.57 17.03
C LEU A 225 36.73 29.62 16.86
N GLU A 226 37.03 29.19 15.63
CA GLU A 226 38.21 28.35 15.33
C GLU A 226 39.52 29.01 15.79
N SER A 227 39.66 30.33 15.63
CA SER A 227 40.86 31.05 16.06
C SER A 227 41.06 31.07 17.58
N GLN A 228 40.01 30.76 18.35
CA GLN A 228 40.03 30.72 19.82
C GLN A 228 40.10 29.27 20.37
N PHE A 229 40.19 28.26 19.50
CA PHE A 229 40.27 26.87 19.92
C PHE A 229 41.59 26.56 20.64
N ASP A 230 41.49 25.86 21.77
CA ASP A 230 42.63 25.18 22.38
C ASP A 230 43.01 23.92 21.56
N LYS A 231 44.19 23.34 21.82
CA LYS A 231 44.75 22.17 21.13
C LYS A 231 43.81 20.96 21.05
N LYS A 232 42.86 20.85 21.99
CA LYS A 232 41.88 19.75 22.05
C LYS A 232 40.52 20.08 21.44
N MET A 233 40.24 21.33 21.08
CA MET A 233 38.96 21.73 20.51
C MET A 233 38.94 21.58 18.98
N ASN A 234 37.85 21.04 18.44
CA ASN A 234 37.61 20.99 17.01
C ASN A 234 36.11 20.87 16.71
N TRP A 235 35.70 20.96 15.45
CA TRP A 235 34.28 20.85 15.11
C TRP A 235 33.69 19.45 15.28
N GLN A 236 34.52 18.40 15.29
CA GLN A 236 34.05 17.02 15.46
C GLN A 236 33.57 16.79 16.90
N ASN A 237 34.22 17.44 17.87
CA ASN A 237 33.82 17.43 19.27
C ASN A 237 32.93 18.62 19.69
N TYR A 238 32.42 19.40 18.73
CA TYR A 238 31.41 20.42 19.01
C TYR A 238 30.18 19.80 19.69
N GLY A 239 29.73 20.40 20.79
CA GLY A 239 28.76 19.83 21.72
C GLY A 239 29.38 19.34 23.03
N ILE A 240 30.67 18.97 23.02
CA ILE A 240 31.48 18.80 24.23
C ILE A 240 31.94 20.19 24.71
N TRP A 241 32.43 21.02 23.79
CA TRP A 241 32.55 22.47 23.99
C TRP A 241 31.33 23.18 23.39
N HIS A 242 30.97 24.31 23.98
CA HIS A 242 29.82 25.14 23.62
C HIS A 242 30.30 26.52 23.20
N VAL A 243 29.51 27.21 22.37
CA VAL A 243 29.66 28.66 22.23
C VAL A 243 29.17 29.29 23.54
N ASP A 244 29.96 30.14 24.17
CA ASP A 244 29.63 30.87 25.40
C ASP A 244 29.66 32.38 25.14
N HIS A 245 29.02 33.15 26.01
CA HIS A 245 29.13 34.61 25.99
C HIS A 245 30.22 35.05 26.96
N ILE A 246 31.18 35.87 26.53
CA ILE A 246 32.25 36.40 27.40
C ILE A 246 31.59 37.16 28.55
N ILE A 247 30.82 38.20 28.22
CA ILE A 247 29.89 38.88 29.11
C ILE A 247 28.55 38.14 29.06
N PRO A 248 28.04 37.62 30.18
CA PRO A 248 26.88 36.76 30.21
C PRO A 248 25.63 37.55 29.80
N VAL A 249 24.72 36.84 29.16
CA VAL A 249 23.44 37.40 28.70
C VAL A 249 22.67 38.12 29.80
N THR A 250 22.79 37.70 31.06
CA THR A 250 22.12 38.30 32.21
C THR A 250 22.63 39.69 32.58
N ALA A 251 23.80 40.11 32.07
CA ALA A 251 24.34 41.44 32.30
C ALA A 251 23.74 42.50 31.35
N PHE A 252 23.02 42.08 30.31
CA PHE A 252 22.44 42.97 29.31
C PHE A 252 20.93 43.14 29.50
N ASN A 253 20.43 44.35 29.26
CA ASN A 253 19.01 44.61 29.11
C ASN A 253 18.57 44.28 27.68
N LEU A 254 18.04 43.07 27.48
CA LEU A 254 17.58 42.63 26.16
C LEU A 254 16.29 43.33 25.67
N SER A 255 15.73 44.31 26.38
CA SER A 255 14.67 45.16 25.85
C SER A 255 15.23 46.26 24.95
N ASP A 256 16.51 46.60 25.12
CA ASP A 256 17.25 47.56 24.31
C ASP A 256 17.86 46.85 23.09
N SER A 257 17.61 47.41 21.90
CA SER A 257 18.11 46.85 20.65
C SER A 257 19.63 46.93 20.48
N GLU A 258 20.28 47.95 21.03
CA GLU A 258 21.75 48.05 20.95
C GLU A 258 22.40 47.07 21.92
N GLN A 259 21.89 46.94 23.15
CA GLN A 259 22.36 45.91 24.08
C GLN A 259 22.10 44.49 23.58
N GLN A 260 21.02 44.24 22.82
CA GLN A 260 20.84 42.95 22.13
C GLN A 260 21.97 42.70 21.12
N LYS A 261 22.37 43.70 20.33
CA LYS A 261 23.48 43.54 19.38
C LYS A 261 24.77 43.26 20.14
N GLU A 262 25.13 44.09 21.11
CA GLU A 262 26.34 43.92 21.92
C GLU A 262 26.39 42.54 22.59
N CYS A 263 25.29 42.13 23.21
CA CYS A 263 25.17 40.83 23.85
C CYS A 263 25.45 39.70 22.86
N PHE A 264 24.84 39.71 21.67
CA PHE A 264 24.91 38.59 20.74
C PHE A 264 26.00 38.72 19.66
N HIS A 265 26.74 39.83 19.66
CA HIS A 265 27.79 40.11 18.68
C HIS A 265 28.88 39.05 18.74
N PHE A 266 29.47 38.71 17.60
CA PHE A 266 30.48 37.66 17.50
C PHE A 266 31.68 37.90 18.42
N THR A 267 32.05 39.16 18.67
CA THR A 267 33.14 39.52 19.58
C THR A 267 32.85 39.19 21.05
N ASN A 268 31.59 39.03 21.44
CA ASN A 268 31.19 38.57 22.76
C ASN A 268 31.02 37.04 22.81
N LEU A 269 31.32 36.31 21.73
CA LEU A 269 31.18 34.85 21.66
C LEU A 269 32.54 34.16 21.70
N GLN A 270 32.67 33.16 22.57
CA GLN A 270 33.89 32.36 22.72
C GLN A 270 33.58 30.85 22.73
N PRO A 271 34.51 29.98 22.31
CA PRO A 271 34.40 28.55 22.58
C PRO A 271 34.80 28.27 24.03
N LEU A 272 33.99 27.50 24.75
CA LEU A 272 34.26 27.10 26.13
C LEU A 272 33.86 25.64 26.35
N TRP A 273 34.66 24.88 27.11
CA TRP A 273 34.27 23.49 27.42
C TRP A 273 32.95 23.47 28.18
N GLY A 274 32.05 22.53 27.87
CA GLY A 274 30.72 22.49 28.46
C GLY A 274 30.75 22.43 29.99
N THR A 275 31.72 21.72 30.57
CA THR A 275 31.96 21.66 32.02
C THR A 275 32.37 23.00 32.61
N GLU A 276 33.20 23.76 31.90
CA GLU A 276 33.66 25.09 32.33
C GLU A 276 32.53 26.12 32.18
N ASN A 277 31.79 26.06 31.09
CA ASN A 277 30.62 26.91 30.85
C ASN A 277 29.57 26.75 31.95
N LEU A 278 29.28 25.51 32.34
CA LEU A 278 28.36 25.23 33.46
C LEU A 278 28.88 25.75 34.80
N ARG A 279 30.20 25.69 35.04
CA ARG A 279 30.84 26.23 36.25
C ARG A 279 30.87 27.76 36.26
N LYS A 280 31.06 28.38 35.10
CA LYS A 280 31.08 29.85 34.90
C LYS A 280 29.74 30.47 35.29
N SER A 281 28.62 29.84 34.90
CA SER A 281 27.28 30.35 35.18
C SER A 281 27.10 31.78 34.65
N ASN A 282 26.96 32.78 35.53
CA ASN A 282 26.85 34.20 35.21
C ASN A 282 28.08 35.02 35.66
N LYS A 283 29.21 34.38 35.96
CA LYS A 283 30.46 35.06 36.34
C LYS A 283 31.26 35.41 35.09
N TYR A 284 31.84 36.60 35.04
CA TYR A 284 32.67 37.11 33.95
C TYR A 284 33.69 38.12 34.46
#